data_AF-A0A212A6X9-F1
#
_entry.id   AF-A0A212A6X9-F1
#
_cell.length_a   1.000
_cell.length_b   1.000
_cell.length_c   1.000
_cell.angle_alpha   90.00
_cell.angle_beta   90.00
_cell.angle_gamma   90.00
#
_symmetry.space_group_name_H-M   'P 1'
#
loop_
_entity.id
_entity.type
_entity.pdbx_description
1 polymer ?
#
loop_
_entity_poly.entity_id
_entity_poly.type
_entity_poly.pdbx_seq_one_letter_code
_entity_poly.pdbx_strand_id
1 'polypeptide(L)'
;MPSIIEITIYRFDELPEAAKDNARAWYREGAFDHDWYDAVYEDFQRIAEILGIRLRARTSRLMGGGTSESPRIWFTGFWSQGDGAAWEGSYAFNKGASSAIRSYAPMDQELHRIADALLAVQRRNFYQLQADVRHRGSTYHAFTMDVAVTRESPVGQDMTEDAESIVTDLLRDLARWLYRQLEQEYDYLSSDAAVDEAVLANGYTFTESGRRA
;
A
#
# COMPACT_ATOMS: atom_id res chain seq x y z
N MET A 1 -7.80 24.95 -42.66
CA MET A 1 -8.47 26.03 -41.89
C MET A 1 -9.14 25.37 -40.70
N PRO A 2 -8.92 25.84 -39.47
CA PRO A 2 -9.66 25.36 -38.31
C PRO A 2 -11.10 25.90 -38.31
N SER A 3 -12.05 25.10 -37.82
CA SER A 3 -13.44 25.50 -37.56
C SER A 3 -13.62 25.68 -36.04
N ILE A 4 -14.31 26.74 -35.64
CA ILE A 4 -14.59 27.05 -34.22
C ILE A 4 -16.04 26.62 -33.92
N ILE A 5 -16.24 25.97 -32.77
CA ILE A 5 -17.56 25.57 -32.25
C ILE A 5 -17.72 26.22 -30.88
N GLU A 6 -18.86 26.89 -30.64
CA GLU A 6 -19.23 27.43 -29.33
C GLU A 6 -20.01 26.37 -28.54
N ILE A 7 -19.60 26.11 -27.30
CA ILE A 7 -20.21 25.12 -26.42
C ILE A 7 -20.40 25.75 -25.04
N THR A 8 -21.61 25.62 -24.48
CA THR A 8 -21.90 25.99 -23.09
C THR A 8 -21.39 24.91 -22.15
N ILE A 9 -20.65 25.32 -21.12
CA ILE A 9 -20.08 24.44 -20.10
C ILE A 9 -20.62 24.81 -18.72
N TYR A 10 -20.67 23.83 -17.83
CA TYR A 10 -21.24 23.90 -16.50
C TYR A 10 -20.23 23.40 -15.47
N ARG A 11 -20.29 23.94 -14.26
CA ARG A 11 -19.64 23.37 -13.08
C ARG A 11 -20.44 22.18 -12.58
N PHE A 12 -19.79 21.34 -11.78
CA PHE A 12 -20.40 20.12 -11.28
C PHE A 12 -21.67 20.34 -10.45
N ASP A 13 -21.71 21.39 -9.64
CA ASP A 13 -22.86 21.81 -8.83
C ASP A 13 -24.02 22.37 -9.66
N GLU A 14 -23.75 22.79 -10.91
CA GLU A 14 -24.74 23.29 -11.86
C GLU A 14 -25.37 22.17 -12.71
N LEU A 15 -24.83 20.95 -12.64
CA LEU A 15 -25.33 19.82 -13.42
C LEU A 15 -26.63 19.23 -12.83
N PRO A 16 -27.57 18.78 -13.68
CA PRO A 16 -28.64 17.88 -13.27
C PRO A 16 -28.09 16.59 -12.67
N GLU A 17 -28.82 15.94 -11.75
CA GLU A 17 -28.32 14.75 -11.04
C GLU A 17 -27.90 13.62 -12.00
N ALA A 18 -28.68 13.36 -13.05
CA ALA A 18 -28.34 12.36 -14.07
C ALA A 18 -27.06 12.68 -14.87
N ALA A 19 -26.69 13.96 -14.97
CA ALA A 19 -25.45 14.39 -15.61
C ALA A 19 -24.24 14.31 -14.65
N LYS A 20 -24.46 14.44 -13.33
CA LYS A 20 -23.41 14.23 -12.33
C LYS A 20 -22.88 12.81 -12.35
N ASP A 21 -23.73 11.81 -12.58
CA ASP A 21 -23.30 10.41 -12.68
C ASP A 21 -22.31 10.21 -13.85
N ASN A 22 -22.53 10.88 -14.98
CA ASN A 22 -21.59 10.84 -16.11
C ASN A 22 -20.27 11.54 -15.77
N ALA A 23 -20.32 12.66 -15.05
CA ALA A 23 -19.12 13.37 -14.60
C ALA A 23 -18.30 12.54 -13.58
N ARG A 24 -18.98 11.85 -12.64
CA ARG A 24 -18.35 10.92 -11.69
C ARG A 24 -17.73 9.72 -12.40
N ALA A 25 -18.44 9.13 -13.37
CA ALA A 25 -17.93 8.03 -14.17
C ALA A 25 -16.65 8.43 -14.92
N TRP A 26 -16.67 9.59 -15.59
CA TRP A 26 -15.48 10.15 -16.25
C TRP A 26 -14.30 10.30 -15.27
N TYR A 27 -14.58 10.77 -14.04
CA TYR A 27 -13.52 10.94 -13.04
C TYR A 27 -12.88 9.61 -12.66
N ARG A 28 -13.70 8.59 -12.36
CA ARG A 28 -13.26 7.23 -12.01
C ARG A 28 -12.52 6.52 -13.13
N GLU A 29 -12.83 6.81 -14.38
CA GLU A 29 -12.20 6.18 -15.54
C GLU A 29 -10.74 6.61 -15.75
N GLY A 30 -10.30 7.74 -15.20
CA GLY A 30 -8.91 8.15 -15.36
C GLY A 30 -8.52 9.57 -14.98
N ALA A 31 -9.41 10.35 -14.35
CA ALA A 31 -9.02 11.63 -13.73
C ALA A 31 -8.55 11.45 -12.27
N PHE A 32 -8.59 10.20 -11.79
CA PHE A 32 -8.04 9.79 -10.50
C PHE A 32 -6.52 10.01 -10.45
N ASP A 33 -6.01 10.46 -9.29
CA ASP A 33 -4.58 10.65 -9.12
C ASP A 33 -3.84 9.32 -9.33
N HIS A 34 -2.75 9.36 -10.11
CA HIS A 34 -1.94 8.17 -10.38
C HIS A 34 -1.19 7.70 -9.14
N ASP A 35 -0.99 8.58 -8.15
CA ASP A 35 -0.23 8.32 -6.92
C ASP A 35 -1.13 8.31 -5.67
N TRP A 36 -2.42 8.00 -5.83
CA TRP A 36 -3.40 7.91 -4.74
C TRP A 36 -2.97 7.00 -3.57
N TYR A 37 -2.09 6.03 -3.83
CA TYR A 37 -1.59 5.07 -2.86
C TYR A 37 -0.42 5.60 -2.02
N ASP A 38 0.13 6.78 -2.32
CA ASP A 38 1.37 7.27 -1.69
C ASP A 38 1.25 7.40 -0.17
N ALA A 39 0.12 7.93 0.32
CA ALA A 39 -0.14 8.04 1.76
C ALA A 39 -0.15 6.65 2.46
N VAL A 40 -0.74 5.64 1.81
CA VAL A 40 -0.76 4.26 2.32
C VAL A 40 0.65 3.66 2.32
N TYR A 41 1.44 3.95 1.29
CA TYR A 41 2.83 3.50 1.21
C TYR A 41 3.73 4.17 2.25
N GLU A 42 3.56 5.46 2.51
CA GLU A 42 4.28 6.18 3.57
C GLU A 42 3.95 5.61 4.95
N ASP A 43 2.66 5.37 5.23
CA ASP A 43 2.22 4.75 6.49
C ASP A 43 2.79 3.33 6.65
N PHE A 44 2.72 2.53 5.58
CA PHE A 44 3.29 1.18 5.57
C PHE A 44 4.80 1.16 5.81
N GLN A 45 5.55 2.08 5.20
CA GLN A 45 6.98 2.22 5.44
C GLN A 45 7.26 2.49 6.92
N ARG A 46 6.48 3.38 7.54
CA ARG A 46 6.63 3.70 8.97
C ARG A 46 6.33 2.50 9.86
N ILE A 47 5.28 1.74 9.55
CA ILE A 47 4.93 0.50 10.24
C ILE A 47 6.03 -0.56 10.08
N ALA A 48 6.55 -0.72 8.87
CA ALA A 48 7.65 -1.65 8.58
C ALA A 48 8.88 -1.31 9.46
N GLU A 49 9.29 -0.05 9.52
CA GLU A 49 10.39 0.40 10.39
C GLU A 49 10.15 0.05 11.86
N ILE A 50 8.95 0.35 12.38
CA ILE A 50 8.57 0.04 13.77
C ILE A 50 8.70 -1.47 14.06
N LEU A 51 8.28 -2.31 13.12
CA LEU A 51 8.34 -3.77 13.23
C LEU A 51 9.75 -4.35 13.01
N GLY A 52 10.75 -3.53 12.68
CA GLY A 52 12.11 -4.00 12.41
C GLY A 52 12.32 -4.51 10.98
N ILE A 53 11.48 -4.06 10.05
CA ILE A 53 11.57 -4.36 8.63
C ILE A 53 12.23 -3.18 7.92
N ARG A 54 13.30 -3.48 7.19
CA ARG A 54 13.94 -2.56 6.28
C ARG A 54 13.50 -2.89 4.86
N LEU A 55 12.65 -2.05 4.29
CA LEU A 55 12.21 -2.21 2.91
C LEU A 55 13.38 -1.96 1.96
N ARG A 56 13.44 -2.76 0.90
CA ARG A 56 14.38 -2.50 -0.21
C ARG A 56 13.84 -1.33 -1.01
N ALA A 57 14.74 -0.49 -1.50
CA ALA A 57 14.39 0.61 -2.40
C ALA A 57 15.06 0.42 -3.76
N ARG A 58 14.43 0.93 -4.80
CA ARG A 58 15.04 1.12 -6.11
C ARG A 58 15.43 2.58 -6.24
N THR A 59 16.73 2.83 -6.37
CA THR A 59 17.23 4.16 -6.71
C THR A 59 17.06 4.38 -8.21
N SER A 60 16.43 5.48 -8.59
CA SER A 60 16.32 5.96 -9.97
C SER A 60 16.98 7.35 -10.08
N ARG A 61 17.55 7.66 -11.25
CA ARG A 61 18.10 9.00 -11.52
C ARG A 61 16.99 9.86 -12.11
N LEU A 62 16.77 11.02 -11.51
CA LEU A 62 15.87 12.03 -12.01
C LEU A 62 16.55 12.82 -13.14
N MET A 63 15.76 13.31 -14.09
CA MET A 63 16.26 14.08 -15.25
C MET A 63 17.03 15.35 -14.84
N GLY A 64 16.82 15.86 -13.62
CA GLY A 64 17.54 16.99 -13.03
C GLY A 64 18.82 16.64 -12.26
N GLY A 65 19.33 15.41 -12.35
CA GLY A 65 20.57 14.98 -11.68
C GLY A 65 20.42 14.52 -10.22
N GLY A 66 19.20 14.59 -9.66
CA GLY A 66 18.88 14.00 -8.36
C GLY A 66 18.65 12.48 -8.41
N THR A 67 18.57 11.85 -7.25
CA THR A 67 18.18 10.44 -7.10
C THR A 67 16.86 10.33 -6.36
N SER A 68 15.93 9.53 -6.87
CA SER A 68 14.69 9.16 -6.17
C SER A 68 14.80 7.72 -5.70
N GLU A 69 14.44 7.45 -4.45
CA GLU A 69 14.33 6.11 -3.90
C GLU A 69 12.86 5.73 -3.81
N SER A 70 12.47 4.70 -4.56
CA SER A 70 11.11 4.15 -4.49
C SER A 70 11.14 2.84 -3.71
N PRO A 71 10.37 2.69 -2.64
CA PRO A 71 10.30 1.44 -1.90
C PRO A 71 9.77 0.33 -2.82
N ARG A 72 10.25 -0.89 -2.60
CA ARG A 72 9.82 -2.08 -3.35
C ARG A 72 8.54 -2.63 -2.75
N ILE A 73 7.47 -1.91 -3.00
CA ILE A 73 6.09 -2.22 -2.62
C ILE A 73 5.29 -2.28 -3.93
N TRP A 74 4.47 -3.31 -4.08
CA TRP A 74 3.59 -3.47 -5.23
C TRP A 74 2.27 -4.06 -4.81
N PHE A 75 1.24 -3.78 -5.60
CA PHE A 75 -0.05 -4.44 -5.52
C PHE A 75 -0.62 -4.67 -6.92
N THR A 76 -1.59 -5.59 -7.02
CA THR A 76 -2.50 -5.69 -8.15
C THR A 76 -3.93 -5.49 -7.65
N GLY A 77 -4.77 -4.83 -8.43
CA GLY A 77 -6.01 -4.20 -7.94
C GLY A 77 -7.23 -5.11 -7.83
N PHE A 78 -8.25 -4.64 -7.13
CA PHE A 78 -9.27 -5.35 -6.32
C PHE A 78 -10.35 -6.20 -7.02
N TRP A 79 -10.10 -6.75 -8.21
CA TRP A 79 -11.18 -7.26 -9.07
C TRP A 79 -11.03 -8.73 -9.47
N SER A 80 -9.96 -9.41 -9.04
CA SER A 80 -9.65 -10.81 -9.35
C SER A 80 -9.12 -11.59 -8.14
N GLN A 81 -9.25 -12.92 -8.19
CA GLN A 81 -8.84 -13.82 -7.10
C GLN A 81 -7.31 -13.85 -6.85
N GLY A 82 -6.51 -13.32 -7.78
CA GLY A 82 -5.04 -13.28 -7.69
C GLY A 82 -4.49 -11.98 -7.12
N ASP A 83 -5.36 -11.06 -6.72
CA ASP A 83 -4.95 -9.73 -6.30
C ASP A 83 -4.47 -9.68 -4.85
N GLY A 84 -3.60 -8.71 -4.60
CA GLY A 84 -2.92 -8.59 -3.32
C GLY A 84 -1.85 -7.53 -3.35
N ALA A 85 -1.10 -7.47 -2.26
CA ALA A 85 0.12 -6.69 -2.17
C ALA A 85 1.31 -7.61 -1.86
N ALA A 86 2.49 -7.17 -2.26
CA ALA A 86 3.77 -7.78 -1.96
C ALA A 86 4.82 -6.70 -1.74
N TRP A 87 5.88 -7.04 -1.00
CA TRP A 87 6.98 -6.14 -0.72
C TRP A 87 8.30 -6.91 -0.61
N GLU A 88 9.42 -6.22 -0.82
CA GLU A 88 10.76 -6.75 -0.57
C GLU A 88 11.47 -6.01 0.56
N GLY A 89 12.21 -6.75 1.37
CA GLY A 89 12.85 -6.19 2.55
C GLY A 89 13.67 -7.22 3.31
N SER A 90 14.21 -6.79 4.44
CA SER A 90 14.77 -7.67 5.45
C SER A 90 14.12 -7.39 6.79
N TYR A 91 13.85 -8.42 7.56
CA TYR A 91 13.34 -8.33 8.92
C TYR A 91 14.45 -8.72 9.92
N ALA A 92 14.55 -7.96 11.01
CA ALA A 92 15.35 -8.30 12.18
C ALA A 92 14.62 -7.85 13.44
N PHE A 93 14.96 -8.44 14.59
CA PHE A 93 14.33 -8.07 15.85
C PHE A 93 14.53 -6.58 16.18
N ASN A 94 13.43 -5.85 16.34
CA ASN A 94 13.45 -4.49 16.88
C ASN A 94 12.90 -4.45 18.30
N LYS A 95 13.76 -4.07 19.26
CA LYS A 95 13.38 -4.00 20.67
C LYS A 95 12.34 -2.90 20.87
N GLY A 96 11.17 -3.29 21.36
CA GLY A 96 10.08 -2.35 21.66
C GLY A 96 9.03 -2.21 20.56
N ALA A 97 9.16 -2.94 19.45
CA ALA A 97 8.19 -2.93 18.35
C ALA A 97 6.73 -3.05 18.82
N SER A 98 6.40 -4.01 19.70
CA SER A 98 5.04 -4.18 20.25
C SER A 98 4.49 -2.95 20.98
N SER A 99 5.33 -2.19 21.67
CA SER A 99 4.89 -0.97 22.37
C SER A 99 4.80 0.22 21.42
N ALA A 100 5.76 0.33 20.50
CA ALA A 100 5.82 1.39 19.52
C ALA A 100 4.64 1.31 18.54
N ILE A 101 4.28 0.11 18.06
CA ILE A 101 3.16 -0.06 17.14
C ILE A 101 1.82 0.31 17.77
N ARG A 102 1.64 0.04 19.08
CA ARG A 102 0.45 0.45 19.84
C ARG A 102 0.36 1.95 20.06
N SER A 103 1.51 2.62 20.09
CA SER A 103 1.54 4.08 20.19
C SER A 103 1.23 4.72 18.84
N TYR A 104 1.67 4.07 17.76
CA TYR A 104 1.50 4.54 16.39
C TYR A 104 0.10 4.28 15.84
N ALA A 105 -0.39 3.04 15.94
CA ALA A 105 -1.68 2.59 15.43
C ALA A 105 -2.53 2.00 16.57
N PRO A 106 -3.00 2.80 17.54
CA PRO A 106 -3.59 2.32 18.79
C PRO A 106 -4.85 1.48 18.62
N MET A 107 -5.55 1.61 17.50
CA MET A 107 -6.79 0.88 17.21
C MET A 107 -6.57 -0.33 16.29
N ASP A 108 -5.36 -0.53 15.75
CA ASP A 108 -5.10 -1.59 14.78
C ASP A 108 -4.74 -2.90 15.48
N GLN A 109 -5.76 -3.73 15.71
CA GLN A 109 -5.60 -5.01 16.39
C GLN A 109 -4.76 -6.01 15.58
N GLU A 110 -4.71 -5.90 14.26
CA GLU A 110 -3.96 -6.82 13.42
C GLU A 110 -2.45 -6.52 13.51
N LEU A 111 -2.07 -5.25 13.43
CA LEU A 111 -0.67 -4.85 13.63
C LEU A 111 -0.18 -5.23 15.04
N HIS A 112 -1.04 -5.10 16.05
CA HIS A 112 -0.74 -5.56 17.41
C HIS A 112 -0.50 -7.08 17.47
N ARG A 113 -1.36 -7.87 16.80
CA ARG A 113 -1.23 -9.33 16.72
C ARG A 113 0.09 -9.71 16.04
N ILE A 114 0.40 -9.09 14.90
CA ILE A 114 1.63 -9.34 14.15
C ILE A 114 2.86 -9.05 15.01
N ALA A 115 2.92 -7.87 15.65
CA ALA A 115 4.06 -7.47 16.48
C ALA A 115 4.27 -8.41 17.68
N ASP A 116 3.20 -8.82 18.35
CA ASP A 116 3.30 -9.70 19.51
C ASP A 116 3.70 -11.12 19.14
N ALA A 117 3.20 -11.63 18.00
CA ALA A 117 3.59 -12.94 17.50
C ALA A 117 5.07 -12.95 17.05
N LEU A 118 5.53 -11.89 16.38
CA LEU A 118 6.94 -11.70 16.04
C LEU A 118 7.82 -11.65 17.30
N LEU A 119 7.38 -10.95 18.34
CA LEU A 119 8.06 -10.92 19.64
C LEU A 119 8.13 -12.30 20.29
N ALA A 120 7.03 -13.06 20.26
CA ALA A 120 6.95 -14.39 20.86
C ALA A 120 7.91 -15.39 20.18
N VAL A 121 7.95 -15.43 18.85
CA VAL A 121 8.86 -16.31 18.11
C VAL A 121 10.33 -15.88 18.27
N GLN A 122 10.60 -14.57 18.32
CA GLN A 122 11.93 -14.04 18.60
C GLN A 122 12.42 -14.43 20.00
N ARG A 123 11.57 -14.34 21.03
CA ARG A 123 11.92 -14.75 22.41
C ARG A 123 12.39 -16.20 22.49
N ARG A 124 11.71 -17.11 21.78
CA ARG A 124 12.05 -18.54 21.71
C ARG A 124 13.38 -18.82 21.01
N ASN A 125 13.83 -17.86 20.20
CA ASN A 125 15.05 -17.93 19.40
C ASN A 125 16.10 -16.90 19.86
N PHE A 126 16.02 -16.47 21.12
CA PHE A 126 16.97 -15.54 21.75
C PHE A 126 17.17 -14.22 20.99
N TYR A 127 16.12 -13.77 20.28
CA TYR A 127 16.09 -12.53 19.50
C TYR A 127 17.08 -12.52 18.32
N GLN A 128 17.42 -13.70 17.79
CA GLN A 128 18.43 -13.88 16.73
C GLN A 128 17.83 -14.22 15.36
N LEU A 129 16.49 -14.20 15.21
CA LEU A 129 15.89 -14.46 13.91
C LEU A 129 16.04 -13.25 13.01
N GLN A 130 16.39 -13.53 11.77
CA GLN A 130 16.34 -12.61 10.64
C GLN A 130 15.52 -13.23 9.51
N ALA A 131 14.99 -12.39 8.64
CA ALA A 131 14.41 -12.88 7.39
C ALA A 131 14.78 -11.99 6.21
N ASP A 132 15.03 -12.60 5.06
CA ASP A 132 15.14 -11.91 3.78
C ASP A 132 13.87 -12.19 2.97
N VAL A 133 13.21 -11.13 2.53
CA VAL A 133 11.94 -11.19 1.80
C VAL A 133 12.20 -10.73 0.36
N ARG A 134 11.89 -11.62 -0.58
CA ARG A 134 11.99 -11.36 -2.01
C ARG A 134 10.69 -11.68 -2.71
N HIS A 135 10.49 -11.05 -3.85
CA HIS A 135 9.39 -11.36 -4.74
C HIS A 135 9.93 -12.01 -6.02
N ARG A 136 9.20 -12.99 -6.56
CA ARG A 136 9.48 -13.56 -7.88
C ARG A 136 8.21 -13.57 -8.72
N GLY A 137 8.34 -13.18 -9.99
CA GLY A 137 7.27 -13.27 -10.98
C GLY A 137 6.64 -11.92 -11.29
N SER A 138 5.44 -11.96 -11.88
CA SER A 138 4.71 -10.79 -12.36
C SER A 138 3.41 -10.51 -11.60
N THR A 139 3.08 -11.34 -10.60
CA THR A 139 1.87 -11.21 -9.78
C THR A 139 2.23 -10.84 -8.35
N TYR A 140 1.52 -9.87 -7.77
CA TYR A 140 1.85 -9.32 -6.45
C TYR A 140 0.77 -9.70 -5.46
N HIS A 141 1.06 -10.68 -4.60
CA HIS A 141 0.21 -11.05 -3.46
C HIS A 141 1.06 -11.72 -2.38
N ALA A 142 0.53 -11.86 -1.17
CA ALA A 142 1.31 -12.36 -0.03
C ALA A 142 2.02 -13.71 -0.30
N PHE A 143 1.37 -14.64 -1.00
CA PHE A 143 1.97 -15.94 -1.34
C PHE A 143 3.01 -15.91 -2.47
N THR A 144 3.21 -14.81 -3.20
CA THR A 144 4.33 -14.66 -4.15
C THR A 144 5.62 -14.17 -3.48
N MET A 145 5.57 -13.89 -2.18
CA MET A 145 6.75 -13.58 -1.37
C MET A 145 7.49 -14.87 -0.98
N ASP A 146 8.76 -14.91 -1.37
CA ASP A 146 9.77 -15.88 -0.97
C ASP A 146 10.47 -15.33 0.29
N VAL A 147 10.28 -16.03 1.41
CA VAL A 147 10.78 -15.59 2.73
C VAL A 147 11.80 -16.61 3.21
N ALA A 148 13.06 -16.20 3.32
CA ALA A 148 14.13 -17.02 3.86
C ALA A 148 14.41 -16.57 5.30
N VAL A 149 14.08 -17.42 6.27
CA VAL A 149 14.31 -17.14 7.70
C VAL A 149 15.62 -17.79 8.12
N THR A 150 16.44 -17.08 8.88
CA THR A 150 17.69 -17.59 9.45
C THR A 150 17.80 -17.23 10.91
N ARG A 151 18.67 -17.94 11.65
CA ARG A 151 19.04 -17.59 13.01
C ARG A 151 20.54 -17.31 13.07
N GLU A 152 20.91 -16.09 13.43
CA GLU A 152 22.31 -15.71 13.63
C GLU A 152 22.82 -16.15 15.01
N SER A 153 23.01 -17.46 15.17
CA SER A 153 23.60 -18.01 16.40
C SER A 153 25.13 -17.96 16.33
N PRO A 154 25.82 -17.32 17.30
CA PRO A 154 27.28 -17.30 17.36
C PRO A 154 27.92 -18.70 17.53
N VAL A 155 27.12 -19.67 17.97
CA VAL A 155 27.54 -21.06 18.23
C VAL A 155 26.89 -22.04 17.24
N GLY A 156 26.22 -21.55 16.19
CA GLY A 156 25.61 -22.38 15.15
C GLY A 156 24.37 -23.16 15.60
N GLN A 157 23.63 -22.69 16.62
CA GLN A 157 22.34 -23.27 16.97
C GLN A 157 21.28 -22.96 15.91
N ASP A 158 20.55 -23.99 15.51
CA ASP A 158 19.39 -23.87 14.64
C ASP A 158 18.24 -23.09 15.31
N MET A 159 17.32 -22.59 14.48
CA MET A 159 16.06 -22.02 14.98
C MET A 159 15.12 -23.09 15.51
N THR A 160 14.06 -22.68 16.21
CA THR A 160 12.97 -23.59 16.56
C THR A 160 12.26 -24.09 15.30
N GLU A 161 11.78 -25.34 15.32
CA GLU A 161 11.24 -26.05 14.15
C GLU A 161 10.12 -25.28 13.40
N ASP A 162 9.33 -24.51 14.13
CA ASP A 162 8.20 -23.71 13.63
C ASP A 162 8.56 -22.24 13.35
N ALA A 163 9.80 -21.80 13.59
CA ALA A 163 10.16 -20.39 13.49
C ALA A 163 10.03 -19.86 12.06
N GLU A 164 10.48 -20.64 11.08
CA GLU A 164 10.43 -20.25 9.67
C GLU A 164 9.00 -20.04 9.17
N SER A 165 8.10 -20.99 9.45
CA SER A 165 6.69 -20.90 9.05
C SER A 165 5.99 -19.75 9.74
N ILE A 166 6.19 -19.58 11.05
CA ILE A 166 5.57 -18.49 11.82
C ILE A 166 6.03 -17.13 11.30
N VAL A 167 7.34 -16.91 11.12
CA VAL A 167 7.84 -15.61 10.62
C VAL A 167 7.34 -15.37 9.20
N THR A 168 7.37 -16.39 8.33
CA THR A 168 6.86 -16.29 6.96
C THR A 168 5.40 -15.87 6.93
N ASP A 169 4.54 -16.51 7.72
CA ASP A 169 3.11 -16.21 7.76
C ASP A 169 2.85 -14.80 8.30
N LEU A 170 3.60 -14.36 9.31
CA LEU A 170 3.46 -13.00 9.87
C LEU A 170 3.88 -11.91 8.89
N LEU A 171 4.94 -12.12 8.10
CA LEU A 171 5.35 -11.17 7.07
C LEU A 171 4.36 -11.14 5.89
N ARG A 172 3.73 -12.28 5.59
CA ARG A 172 2.61 -12.37 4.63
C ARG A 172 1.34 -11.72 5.14
N ASP A 173 1.03 -11.85 6.42
CA ASP A 173 -0.10 -11.16 7.06
C ASP A 173 0.07 -9.64 7.00
N LEU A 174 1.31 -9.16 7.15
CA LEU A 174 1.61 -7.74 6.95
C LEU A 174 1.38 -7.28 5.50
N ALA A 175 1.68 -8.11 4.50
CA ALA A 175 1.33 -7.81 3.10
C ALA A 175 -0.20 -7.79 2.87
N ARG A 176 -0.95 -8.70 3.51
CA ARG A 176 -2.43 -8.70 3.47
C ARG A 176 -3.02 -7.50 4.20
N TRP A 177 -2.38 -7.04 5.27
CA TRP A 177 -2.77 -5.80 5.95
C TRP A 177 -2.62 -4.61 5.01
N LEU A 178 -1.46 -4.47 4.35
CA LEU A 178 -1.21 -3.42 3.35
C LEU A 178 -2.28 -3.43 2.25
N TYR A 179 -2.56 -4.61 1.69
CA TYR A 179 -3.56 -4.74 0.63
C TYR A 179 -4.95 -4.25 1.06
N ARG A 180 -5.37 -4.56 2.30
CA ARG A 180 -6.64 -4.07 2.85
C ARG A 180 -6.66 -2.55 3.04
N GLN A 181 -5.52 -1.93 3.38
CA GLN A 181 -5.45 -0.47 3.47
C GLN A 181 -5.55 0.18 2.09
N LEU A 182 -4.88 -0.39 1.09
CA LEU A 182 -4.99 0.05 -0.30
C LEU A 182 -6.43 -0.06 -0.83
N GLU A 183 -7.12 -1.15 -0.52
CA GLU A 183 -8.53 -1.34 -0.89
C GLU A 183 -9.45 -0.31 -0.22
N GLN A 184 -9.28 -0.08 1.09
CA GLN A 184 -10.05 0.93 1.83
C GLN A 184 -9.84 2.34 1.28
N GLU A 185 -8.60 2.71 0.98
CA GLU A 185 -8.27 4.02 0.42
C GLU A 185 -8.88 4.16 -0.99
N TYR A 186 -8.76 3.13 -1.83
CA TYR A 186 -9.39 3.11 -3.14
C TYR A 186 -10.91 3.28 -3.06
N ASP A 187 -11.57 2.53 -2.17
CA ASP A 187 -13.02 2.61 -1.96
C ASP A 187 -13.45 4.01 -1.47
N TYR A 188 -12.67 4.60 -0.55
CA TYR A 188 -12.93 5.95 -0.06
C TYR A 188 -12.82 6.99 -1.18
N LEU A 189 -11.70 6.99 -1.89
CA LEU A 189 -11.43 7.98 -2.94
C LEU A 189 -12.32 7.80 -4.18
N SER A 190 -12.81 6.58 -4.42
CA SER A 190 -13.77 6.30 -5.49
C SER A 190 -15.23 6.54 -5.10
N SER A 191 -15.52 6.83 -3.84
CA SER A 191 -16.87 7.15 -3.36
C SER A 191 -17.45 8.40 -4.02
N ASP A 192 -18.77 8.48 -4.19
CA ASP A 192 -19.41 9.64 -4.83
C ASP A 192 -19.04 10.96 -4.13
N ALA A 193 -18.98 10.97 -2.79
CA ALA A 193 -18.64 12.16 -2.03
C ALA A 193 -17.20 12.65 -2.27
N ALA A 194 -16.23 11.74 -2.29
CA ALA A 194 -14.84 12.10 -2.56
C ALA A 194 -14.64 12.55 -4.02
N VAL A 195 -15.33 11.90 -4.97
CA VAL A 195 -15.31 12.30 -6.38
C VAL A 195 -15.93 13.69 -6.56
N ASP A 196 -17.06 13.97 -5.93
CA ASP A 196 -17.71 15.29 -5.98
C ASP A 196 -16.77 16.38 -5.47
N GLU A 197 -16.14 16.16 -4.31
CA GLU A 197 -15.16 17.08 -3.72
C GLU A 197 -13.97 17.29 -4.65
N ALA A 198 -13.38 16.22 -5.19
CA ALA A 198 -12.24 16.30 -6.08
C ALA A 198 -12.58 17.03 -7.39
N VAL A 199 -13.75 16.76 -7.96
CA VAL A 199 -14.22 17.41 -9.20
C VAL A 199 -14.40 18.91 -8.99
N LEU A 200 -14.98 19.30 -7.85
CA LEU A 200 -15.17 20.70 -7.46
C LEU A 200 -13.83 21.40 -7.18
N ALA A 201 -12.94 20.77 -6.41
CA ALA A 201 -11.64 21.32 -6.05
C ALA A 201 -10.74 21.57 -7.27
N ASN A 202 -10.77 20.66 -8.25
CA ASN A 202 -10.03 20.81 -9.50
C ASN A 202 -10.69 21.75 -10.51
N GLY A 203 -11.92 22.22 -10.23
CA GLY A 203 -12.65 23.15 -11.09
C GLY A 203 -12.99 22.58 -12.47
N TYR A 204 -13.21 21.26 -12.57
CA TYR A 204 -13.57 20.65 -13.84
C TYR A 204 -14.92 21.14 -14.33
N THR A 205 -15.01 21.30 -15.65
CA THR A 205 -16.23 21.74 -16.33
C THR A 205 -16.75 20.67 -17.28
N PHE A 206 -18.07 20.65 -17.45
CA PHE A 206 -18.78 19.61 -18.19
C PHE A 206 -19.81 20.22 -19.15
N THR A 207 -20.20 19.45 -20.16
CA THR A 207 -21.40 19.75 -20.96
C THR A 207 -22.66 19.52 -20.12
N GLU A 208 -23.83 19.98 -20.59
CA GLU A 208 -25.13 19.75 -19.92
C GLU A 208 -25.40 18.25 -19.62
N SER A 209 -24.90 17.37 -20.48
CA SER A 209 -24.99 15.91 -20.33
C SER A 209 -23.94 15.30 -19.41
N GLY A 210 -23.07 16.09 -18.78
CA GLY A 210 -22.04 15.62 -17.85
C GLY A 210 -20.79 15.06 -18.51
N ARG A 211 -20.55 15.33 -19.81
CA ARG A 211 -19.30 14.95 -20.49
C ARG A 211 -18.23 15.98 -20.21
N ARG A 212 -16.99 15.54 -20.04
CA ARG A 212 -15.85 16.44 -19.86
C ARG A 212 -15.70 17.39 -21.05
N ALA A 213 -15.62 18.69 -20.77
CA ALA A 213 -15.43 19.76 -21.74
C ALA A 213 -13.96 20.18 -21.91
#